data_AF-A0A3M6VPG2-F1
#
_entry.id   AF-A0A3M6VPG2-F1
#
_cell.length_a   1.000
_cell.length_b   1.000
_cell.length_c   1.000
_cell.angle_alpha   90.00
_cell.angle_beta   90.00
_cell.angle_gamma   90.00
#
_symmetry.space_group_name_H-M   'P 1'
#
loop_
_entity.id
_entity.type
_entity.pdbx_description
1 polymer ?
#
loop_
_entity_poly.entity_id
_entity_poly.type
_entity_poly.pdbx_seq_one_letter_code
_entity_poly.pdbx_strand_id
1 'polypeptide(L)' 'MPWDCNVSKDPTTNPARNLASIGCIIGHKLTRGIDNSGRYYAGDGILRNWWSNDTANKF' A
#
# COMPACT_ATOMS: atom_id res chain seq x y z
N MET A 1 -1.26 1.34 -14.89
CA MET A 1 -0.80 0.04 -14.38
C MET A 1 -2.03 -0.80 -14.03
N PRO A 2 -2.40 -1.81 -14.84
CA PRO A 2 -3.59 -2.61 -14.58
C PRO A 2 -3.21 -3.77 -13.63
N TRP A 3 -3.29 -3.51 -12.33
CA TRP A 3 -3.27 -4.55 -11.30
C TRP A 3 -4.72 -4.92 -10.97
N ASP A 4 -5.35 -5.64 -11.89
CA ASP A 4 -6.65 -6.25 -11.62
C ASP A 4 -6.45 -7.38 -10.62
N CYS A 5 -6.54 -7.05 -9.33
CA CYS A 5 -6.72 -7.99 -8.22
C CYS A 5 -8.16 -8.55 -8.24
N ASN A 6 -8.72 -8.76 -9.44
CA ASN A 6 -10.10 -9.10 -9.67
C ASN A 6 -10.31 -10.60 -9.43
N VAL A 7 -10.22 -10.96 -8.16
CA VAL A 7 -10.62 -12.27 -7.68
C VAL A 7 -12.12 -12.17 -7.47
N SER A 8 -12.87 -13.00 -8.18
CA SER A 8 -14.33 -13.07 -8.10
C SER A 8 -14.79 -13.05 -6.65
N LYS A 9 -15.53 -12.01 -6.25
CA LYS A 9 -16.19 -11.90 -4.94
C LYS A 9 -17.39 -12.86 -4.88
N ASP A 10 -17.13 -14.15 -4.98
CA ASP A 10 -18.16 -15.16 -4.69
C ASP A 10 -18.17 -15.37 -3.17
N PRO A 11 -19.29 -15.14 -2.46
CA PRO A 11 -19.37 -15.35 -1.01
C PRO A 11 -19.10 -16.79 -0.56
N THR A 12 -19.06 -17.77 -1.48
CA THR A 12 -18.68 -19.17 -1.24
C THR A 12 -17.19 -19.46 -1.43
N THR A 13 -16.39 -18.47 -1.90
CA THR A 13 -14.96 -18.67 -2.11
C THR A 13 -14.22 -18.97 -0.80
N ASN A 14 -13.22 -19.86 -0.92
CA ASN A 14 -12.29 -20.21 0.14
C ASN A 14 -11.79 -18.94 0.89
N PRO A 15 -11.96 -18.84 2.23
CA PRO A 15 -11.55 -17.68 3.03
C PRO A 15 -10.12 -17.20 2.76
N ALA A 16 -9.20 -18.11 2.43
CA ALA A 16 -7.83 -17.77 2.09
C ALA A 16 -7.73 -16.90 0.81
N ARG A 17 -8.60 -17.11 -0.19
CA ARG A 17 -8.63 -16.29 -1.41
C ARG A 17 -9.13 -14.88 -1.14
N ASN A 18 -10.15 -14.74 -0.29
CA ASN A 18 -10.68 -13.44 0.10
C ASN A 18 -9.64 -12.63 0.89
N LEU A 19 -8.95 -13.28 1.84
CA LEU A 19 -7.87 -12.65 2.60
C LEU A 19 -6.68 -12.28 1.70
N ALA A 20 -6.27 -13.14 0.77
CA ALA A 20 -5.20 -12.82 -0.17
C ALA A 20 -5.53 -11.63 -1.07
N SER A 21 -6.77 -11.56 -1.57
CA SER A 21 -7.23 -10.49 -2.46
C SER A 21 -7.32 -9.16 -1.74
N ILE A 22 -7.99 -9.13 -0.59
CA ILE A 22 -8.12 -7.92 0.24
C ILE A 22 -6.74 -7.50 0.78
N GLY A 23 -5.92 -8.46 1.21
CA GLY A 23 -4.56 -8.21 1.68
C GLY A 23 -3.66 -7.56 0.62
N CYS A 24 -3.74 -8.02 -0.64
CA CYS A 24 -3.02 -7.42 -1.76
C CYS A 24 -3.47 -5.96 -1.99
N ILE A 25 -4.78 -5.69 -1.97
CA ILE A 25 -5.31 -4.33 -2.15
C ILE A 25 -4.87 -3.41 -1.01
N ILE A 26 -4.99 -3.87 0.24
CA ILE A 26 -4.57 -3.10 1.42
C ILE A 26 -3.07 -2.82 1.35
N GLY A 27 -2.25 -3.84 1.09
CA GLY A 27 -0.80 -3.70 0.94
C GLY A 27 -0.43 -2.73 -0.17
N HIS A 28 -1.07 -2.82 -1.33
CA HIS A 28 -0.86 -1.90 -2.45
C HIS A 28 -1.16 -0.44 -2.08
N LYS A 29 -2.20 -0.18 -1.29
CA LYS A 29 -2.55 1.17 -0.83
C LYS A 29 -1.60 1.66 0.26
N LEU A 30 -1.17 0.77 1.16
CA LEU A 30 -0.19 1.09 2.19
C LEU A 30 1.15 1.48 1.57
N THR A 31 1.67 0.71 0.62
CA THR A 31 2.95 0.97 -0.03
C THR A 31 2.94 2.30 -0.80
N ARG A 32 1.80 2.68 -1.40
CA ARG A 32 1.64 4.02 -2.00
C ARG A 32 1.83 5.17 -1.01
N GLY A 33 1.53 4.96 0.27
CA GLY A 33 1.76 5.96 1.32
C GLY A 33 3.24 6.19 1.63
N ILE A 34 4.13 5.29 1.21
CA ILE A 34 5.58 5.37 1.46
C ILE A 34 6.40 5.23 0.18
N ASP A 35 5.77 5.35 -1.00
CA ASP A 35 6.48 5.31 -2.28
C ASP A 35 7.25 6.62 -2.54
N ASN A 36 7.87 6.74 -3.72
CA ASN A 36 8.64 7.92 -4.11
C ASN A 36 7.90 9.25 -3.94
N SER A 37 6.55 9.26 -3.98
CA SER A 37 5.73 10.44 -3.73
C SER A 37 5.17 10.44 -2.30
N GLY A 38 4.69 9.30 -1.82
CA GLY A 38 4.05 9.14 -0.52
C GLY A 38 4.98 9.44 0.66
N ARG A 39 6.27 9.12 0.54
CA ARG A 39 7.25 9.31 1.63
C ARG A 39 7.38 10.75 2.15
N TYR A 40 6.96 11.75 1.37
CA TYR A 40 7.03 13.15 1.76
C TYR A 40 5.86 13.61 2.63
N TYR A 41 4.83 12.78 2.79
CA TYR A 41 3.67 13.07 3.64
C TYR A 41 3.84 12.39 4.99
N ALA A 42 3.77 13.16 6.08
CA ALA A 42 3.82 12.61 7.44
C ALA A 42 2.48 11.94 7.81
N GLY A 43 2.40 11.31 8.99
CA GLY A 43 1.21 10.54 9.41
C GLY A 43 -0.11 11.35 9.52
N ASP A 44 -0.01 12.67 9.50
CA ASP A 44 -1.11 13.65 9.46
C ASP A 44 -1.54 14.03 8.01
N GLY A 45 -0.86 13.49 6.99
CA GLY A 45 -1.09 13.83 5.59
C GLY A 45 -0.49 15.16 5.16
N ILE A 46 0.34 15.80 6.00
CA ILE A 46 0.99 17.07 5.68
C ILE A 46 2.31 16.81 4.96
N LEU A 47 2.58 17.57 3.89
CA LEU A 47 3.86 17.54 3.18
C LEU A 47 4.97 18.07 4.10
N ARG A 48 5.74 17.16 4.66
CA ARG A 48 6.83 17.46 5.59
C ARG A 48 7.82 16.31 5.54
N ASN A 49 9.09 16.62 5.32
CA ASN A 49 10.12 15.60 5.42
C ASN A 49 10.22 15.11 6.88
N TRP A 50 9.81 13.87 7.11
CA TRP A 50 9.85 13.20 8.41
C TRP A 50 10.91 12.10 8.46
N TRP A 51 11.64 11.88 7.36
CA TRP A 51 12.72 10.92 7.26
C TRP A 51 14.03 11.57 7.67
N SER A 52 14.90 10.81 8.34
CA SER A 52 16.29 11.22 8.52
C SER A 52 17.03 11.21 7.19
N ASN A 53 18.10 11.99 7.07
CA ASN A 53 18.91 12.03 5.84
C ASN A 53 19.48 10.65 5.49
N ASP A 54 19.90 9.88 6.49
CA ASP A 54 20.42 8.51 6.31
C ASP A 54 19.36 7.55 5.77
N THR A 55 18.11 7.68 6.23
CA THR A 55 17.00 6.86 5.73
C THR A 55 16.62 7.28 4.32
N ALA A 56 16.59 8.58 4.04
CA ALA A 56 16.23 9.12 2.73
C ALA A 56 17.23 8.72 1.63
N ASN A 57 18.51 8.54 1.96
CA ASN A 57 19.57 8.10 1.05
C ASN A 57 19.56 6.58 0.77
N LYS A 58 18.97 5.78 1.66
CA LYS A 58 18.90 4.31 1.53
C LYS A 58 17.60 3.82 0.88
N PHE A 59 16.67 4.73 0.63
CA PHE A 59 15.37 4.48 0.02
C PHE A 59 15.46 4.46 -1.50
#